data_AF-A0A8E0VFA0-F1
#
_entry.id   AF-A0A8E0VFA0-F1
#
_cell.length_a   1.000
_cell.length_b   1.000
_cell.length_c   1.000
_cell.angle_alpha   90.00
_cell.angle_beta   90.00
_cell.angle_gamma   90.00
#
_symmetry.space_group_name_H-M   'P 1'
#
loop_
_entity.id
_entity.type
_entity.pdbx_description
1 polymer ?
#
loop_
_entity_poly.entity_id
_entity_poly.type
_entity_poly.pdbx_seq_one_letter_code
_entity_poly.pdbx_strand_id
1 'polypeptide(L)'
;GNFSVSLLLPQILVKDAPKASEIDCTRPISLAEAQRAWQLLRPGDMVKPTGDKNQSIVSARLHPGLYKLSDLIDLGMTKAEVQFHLTTTTKSMTEFKLRERAEHVYAEAERVYSFYDLCCQSHLGGDVTKDDRLSEQLATLMNASQQSCAELYECSCPELDQLVKISKASGAIGSRLTGAGWGGCTVSMVPKMLSEKFIESVCREYYEPRGIKNASESLIFVSQPGHPAGLMFLQ
;
A
#
# COMPACT_ATOMS: atom_id res chain seq x y z
N GLY A 1 -7.62 12.32 8.54
CA GLY A 1 -6.57 12.16 9.56
C GLY A 1 -6.49 10.71 9.98
N ASN A 2 -5.68 9.89 9.29
CA ASN A 2 -5.72 8.42 9.43
C ASN A 2 -4.35 7.77 9.77
N PHE A 3 -3.32 8.56 10.08
CA PHE A 3 -1.93 8.06 10.13
C PHE A 3 -1.47 7.51 11.50
N SER A 4 -2.18 7.77 12.61
CA SER A 4 -1.66 7.45 13.96
C SER A 4 -1.99 6.05 14.48
N VAL A 5 -2.76 5.26 13.71
CA VAL A 5 -3.16 3.90 14.10
C VAL A 5 -1.99 2.91 14.02
N SER A 6 -0.98 3.23 13.21
CA SER A 6 0.19 2.40 12.95
C SER A 6 1.04 2.11 14.19
N LEU A 7 0.95 2.94 15.24
CA LEU A 7 1.73 2.75 16.47
C LEU A 7 1.00 1.90 17.52
N LEU A 8 -0.34 1.90 17.52
CA LEU A 8 -1.15 1.06 18.41
C LEU A 8 -1.11 -0.41 17.99
N LEU A 9 -1.14 -0.64 16.68
CA LEU A 9 -1.25 -1.96 16.07
C LEU A 9 -0.13 -2.93 16.48
N PRO A 10 1.16 -2.58 16.37
CA PRO A 10 2.26 -3.43 16.82
C PRO A 10 2.16 -3.85 18.28
N GLN A 11 1.76 -2.93 19.16
CA GLN A 11 1.62 -3.19 20.59
C GLN A 11 0.58 -4.27 20.87
N ILE A 12 -0.54 -4.25 20.14
CA ILE A 12 -1.60 -5.26 20.25
C ILE A 12 -1.11 -6.59 19.67
N LEU A 13 -0.50 -6.57 18.48
CA LEU A 13 -0.09 -7.79 17.78
C LEU A 13 1.05 -8.55 18.47
N VAL A 14 1.83 -7.90 19.33
CA VAL A 14 2.92 -8.55 20.08
C VAL A 14 2.40 -9.35 21.29
N LYS A 15 1.22 -9.05 21.85
CA LYS A 15 0.80 -9.51 23.19
C LYS A 15 0.72 -11.03 23.42
N ASP A 16 0.72 -11.87 22.39
CA ASP A 16 0.85 -13.34 22.54
C ASP A 16 1.83 -13.95 21.53
N ALA A 17 2.71 -13.11 20.98
CA ALA A 17 3.72 -13.59 20.06
C ALA A 17 4.69 -14.52 20.81
N PRO A 18 5.18 -15.61 20.20
CA PRO A 18 6.12 -16.54 20.84
C PRO A 18 7.36 -15.88 21.45
N LYS A 19 7.78 -14.73 20.91
CA LYS A 19 8.92 -13.93 21.39
C LYS A 19 8.51 -12.59 21.99
N ALA A 20 7.29 -12.46 22.52
CA ALA A 20 6.79 -11.21 23.10
C ALA A 20 7.72 -10.66 24.19
N SER A 21 8.30 -11.53 25.02
CA SER A 21 9.24 -11.16 26.09
C SER A 21 10.56 -10.57 25.60
N GLU A 22 10.91 -10.75 24.33
CA GLU A 22 12.11 -10.19 23.71
C GLU A 22 11.88 -8.76 23.16
N ILE A 23 10.63 -8.29 23.15
CA ILE A 23 10.27 -6.97 22.60
C ILE A 23 10.15 -5.94 23.72
N ASP A 24 10.93 -4.86 23.60
CA ASP A 24 10.81 -3.70 24.48
C ASP A 24 9.52 -2.93 24.18
N CYS A 25 8.50 -3.19 25.00
CA CYS A 25 7.19 -2.54 24.94
C CYS A 25 7.15 -1.17 25.63
N THR A 26 8.26 -0.67 26.18
CA THR A 26 8.28 0.65 26.84
C THR A 26 8.41 1.81 25.85
N ARG A 27 8.58 1.51 24.57
CA ARG A 27 8.69 2.45 23.46
C ARG A 27 7.74 2.06 22.32
N PRO A 28 7.51 2.97 21.35
CA PRO A 28 6.82 2.59 20.12
C PRO A 28 7.52 1.42 19.41
N ILE A 29 6.73 0.43 19.03
CA ILE A 29 7.15 -0.78 18.30
C ILE A 29 6.72 -0.61 16.84
N SER A 30 7.55 -1.08 15.91
CA SER A 30 7.21 -1.14 14.48
C SER A 30 6.46 -2.42 14.11
N LEU A 31 5.69 -2.39 13.02
CA LEU A 31 5.03 -3.60 12.49
C LEU A 31 6.04 -4.71 12.11
N ALA A 32 7.26 -4.35 11.74
CA ALA A 32 8.34 -5.30 11.47
C ALA A 32 8.83 -6.00 12.74
N GLU A 33 8.92 -5.28 13.86
CA GLU A 33 9.22 -5.90 15.16
C GLU A 33 8.10 -6.82 15.61
N ALA A 34 6.83 -6.43 15.43
CA ALA A 34 5.69 -7.30 15.68
C ALA A 34 5.77 -8.59 14.84
N GLN A 35 6.06 -8.48 13.53
CA GLN A 35 6.28 -9.65 12.66
C GLN A 35 7.41 -10.56 13.19
N ARG A 36 8.55 -9.99 13.62
CA ARG A 36 9.67 -10.78 14.18
C ARG A 36 9.30 -11.46 15.49
N ALA A 37 8.44 -10.86 16.31
CA ALA A 37 7.96 -11.50 17.52
C ALA A 37 7.19 -12.81 17.22
N TRP A 38 6.54 -12.87 16.05
CA TRP A 38 5.88 -14.06 15.49
C TRP A 38 6.83 -15.03 14.79
N GLN A 39 8.14 -14.74 14.74
CA GLN A 39 9.16 -15.54 14.02
C GLN A 39 8.88 -15.69 12.52
N LEU A 40 8.16 -14.73 11.93
CA LEU A 40 7.81 -14.75 10.52
C LEU A 40 8.83 -14.00 9.67
N LEU A 41 9.21 -14.61 8.55
CA LEU A 41 10.19 -14.02 7.63
C LEU A 41 9.55 -13.00 6.69
N ARG A 42 8.33 -13.28 6.20
CA ARG A 42 7.62 -12.45 5.24
C ARG A 42 6.46 -11.69 5.89
N PRO A 43 6.27 -10.39 5.56
CA PRO A 43 5.12 -9.62 6.05
C PRO A 43 3.78 -10.28 5.72
N GLY A 44 3.67 -10.92 4.55
CA GLY A 44 2.44 -11.56 4.10
C GLY A 44 1.96 -12.67 5.04
N ASP A 45 2.85 -13.31 5.79
CA ASP A 45 2.49 -14.42 6.67
C ASP A 45 1.71 -13.94 7.92
N MET A 46 1.75 -12.64 8.23
CA MET A 46 0.88 -12.04 9.26
C MET A 46 -0.60 -12.02 8.85
N VAL A 47 -0.88 -12.02 7.53
CA VAL A 47 -2.22 -11.82 6.95
C VAL A 47 -2.71 -13.02 6.14
N LYS A 48 -1.86 -14.02 5.89
CA LYS A 48 -2.27 -15.31 5.33
C LYS A 48 -2.90 -16.19 6.41
N PRO A 49 -3.94 -16.97 6.09
CA PRO A 49 -4.47 -17.98 7.00
C PRO A 49 -3.39 -18.98 7.44
N THR A 50 -3.43 -19.36 8.71
CA THR A 50 -2.46 -20.31 9.30
C THR A 50 -3.16 -21.60 9.73
N GLY A 51 -2.66 -22.76 9.26
CA GLY A 51 -3.19 -24.08 9.61
C GLY A 51 -4.63 -24.32 9.13
N ASP A 52 -5.37 -25.18 9.85
CA ASP A 52 -6.76 -25.55 9.53
C ASP A 52 -7.79 -24.45 9.87
N LYS A 53 -7.35 -23.36 10.51
CA LYS A 53 -8.21 -22.22 10.83
C LYS A 53 -8.15 -21.25 9.66
N ASN A 54 -9.32 -20.88 9.11
CA ASN A 54 -9.46 -19.91 8.02
C ASN A 54 -9.19 -18.45 8.49
N GLN A 55 -8.19 -18.24 9.35
CA GLN A 55 -7.82 -16.99 10.00
C GLN A 55 -6.30 -16.82 10.00
N SER A 56 -5.85 -15.60 9.69
CA SER A 56 -4.48 -15.12 9.86
C SER A 56 -4.21 -14.62 11.28
N ILE A 57 -2.95 -14.37 11.63
CA ILE A 57 -2.55 -13.77 12.92
C ILE A 57 -3.28 -12.46 13.18
N VAL A 58 -3.40 -11.61 12.15
CA VAL A 58 -4.14 -10.34 12.22
C VAL A 58 -5.63 -10.59 12.45
N SER A 59 -6.28 -11.41 11.62
CA SER A 59 -7.73 -11.64 11.72
C SER A 59 -8.18 -12.44 12.95
N ALA A 60 -7.27 -13.21 13.55
CA ALA A 60 -7.52 -13.94 14.80
C ALA A 60 -7.53 -13.01 16.02
N ARG A 61 -6.89 -11.83 15.94
CA ARG A 61 -6.78 -10.86 17.03
C ARG A 61 -7.65 -9.63 16.86
N LEU A 62 -7.87 -9.25 15.60
CA LEU A 62 -8.59 -8.02 15.27
C LEU A 62 -9.88 -8.39 14.53
N HIS A 63 -11.02 -8.09 15.14
CA HIS A 63 -12.31 -8.02 14.46
C HIS A 63 -12.30 -6.92 13.38
N PRO A 64 -13.13 -7.05 12.32
CA PRO A 64 -13.27 -6.01 11.30
C PRO A 64 -14.06 -4.81 11.83
N GLY A 65 -13.87 -3.64 11.20
CA GLY A 65 -14.62 -2.42 11.48
C GLY A 65 -13.96 -1.49 12.50
N LEU A 66 -14.79 -0.64 13.11
CA LEU A 66 -14.34 0.43 13.99
C LEU A 66 -14.10 -0.09 15.41
N TYR A 67 -12.96 0.30 15.98
CA TYR A 67 -12.60 0.13 17.37
C TYR A 67 -12.80 1.45 18.10
N LYS A 68 -13.49 1.41 19.22
CA LYS A 68 -13.57 2.48 20.21
C LYS A 68 -12.53 2.24 21.31
N LEU A 69 -12.40 3.22 22.20
CA LEU A 69 -11.49 3.11 23.34
C LEU A 69 -11.81 1.90 24.25
N SER A 70 -13.09 1.52 24.39
CA SER A 70 -13.48 0.30 25.12
C SER A 70 -12.85 -0.95 24.52
N ASP A 71 -12.91 -1.06 23.19
CA ASP A 71 -12.44 -2.24 22.47
C ASP A 71 -10.92 -2.36 22.55
N LEU A 72 -10.22 -1.22 22.58
CA LEU A 72 -8.76 -1.19 22.84
C LEU A 72 -8.41 -1.66 24.25
N ILE A 73 -9.26 -1.34 25.25
CA ILE A 73 -9.09 -1.80 26.63
C ILE A 73 -9.32 -3.31 26.73
N ASP A 74 -10.30 -3.83 26.00
CA ASP A 74 -10.55 -5.29 25.92
C ASP A 74 -9.39 -6.03 25.23
N LEU A 75 -8.67 -5.37 24.32
CA LEU A 75 -7.38 -5.81 23.77
C LEU A 75 -6.18 -5.57 24.73
N GLY A 76 -6.47 -5.26 25.99
CA GLY A 76 -5.53 -5.10 27.08
C GLY A 76 -4.74 -3.80 27.07
N MET A 77 -5.13 -2.78 26.29
CA MET A 77 -4.48 -1.47 26.32
C MET A 77 -5.03 -0.59 27.43
N THR A 78 -4.19 0.19 28.08
CA THR A 78 -4.63 1.26 28.99
C THR A 78 -4.94 2.54 28.23
N LYS A 79 -5.80 3.40 28.78
CA LYS A 79 -6.05 4.74 28.23
C LYS A 79 -4.76 5.56 28.08
N ALA A 80 -3.82 5.41 29.02
CA ALA A 80 -2.54 6.09 28.99
C ALA A 80 -1.67 5.62 27.81
N GLU A 81 -1.59 4.30 27.57
CA GLU A 81 -0.89 3.73 26.41
C GLU A 81 -1.52 4.20 25.11
N VAL A 82 -2.85 4.17 24.99
CA VAL A 82 -3.53 4.65 23.78
C VAL A 82 -3.16 6.11 23.52
N GLN A 83 -3.26 6.98 24.54
CA GLN A 83 -2.92 8.40 24.41
C GLN A 83 -1.44 8.65 24.12
N PHE A 84 -0.54 7.81 24.64
CA PHE A 84 0.89 7.88 24.36
C PHE A 84 1.20 7.67 22.87
N HIS A 85 0.44 6.81 22.19
CA HIS A 85 0.62 6.52 20.76
C HIS A 85 -0.13 7.47 19.82
N LEU A 86 -1.00 8.36 20.34
CA LEU A 86 -1.68 9.37 19.53
C LEU A 86 -0.80 10.60 19.32
N THR A 87 -0.66 11.02 18.08
CA THR A 87 0.01 12.29 17.73
C THR A 87 -0.87 13.48 18.04
N THR A 88 -0.29 14.69 18.14
CA THR A 88 -1.03 15.95 18.37
C THR A 88 -2.25 16.12 17.47
N THR A 89 -2.17 15.71 16.21
CA THR A 89 -3.26 15.83 15.22
C THR A 89 -4.31 14.74 15.31
N THR A 90 -4.09 13.71 16.13
CA THR A 90 -4.99 12.56 16.29
C THR A 90 -5.47 12.33 17.72
N LYS A 91 -5.07 13.18 18.68
CA LYS A 91 -5.51 13.10 20.10
C LYS A 91 -7.03 13.14 20.27
N SER A 92 -7.75 13.78 19.36
CA SER A 92 -9.21 13.87 19.38
C SER A 92 -9.90 12.66 18.73
N MET A 93 -9.17 11.74 18.12
CA MET A 93 -9.76 10.54 17.52
C MET A 93 -10.26 9.59 18.61
N THR A 94 -11.48 9.09 18.40
CA THR A 94 -12.15 8.14 19.31
C THR A 94 -12.39 6.78 18.66
N GLU A 95 -12.16 6.68 17.35
CA GLU A 95 -12.46 5.50 16.55
C GLU A 95 -11.27 5.15 15.64
N PHE A 96 -11.00 3.86 15.50
CA PHE A 96 -9.83 3.34 14.79
C PHE A 96 -10.18 2.13 13.95
N LYS A 97 -9.71 2.07 12.69
CA LYS A 97 -9.76 0.84 11.88
C LYS A 97 -8.44 0.12 12.05
N LEU A 98 -8.38 -0.87 12.95
CA LEU A 98 -7.12 -1.56 13.24
C LEU A 98 -6.86 -2.64 12.20
N ARG A 99 -7.82 -3.54 12.01
CA ARG A 99 -7.68 -4.73 11.19
C ARG A 99 -7.35 -4.39 9.75
N GLU A 100 -8.15 -3.53 9.11
CA GLU A 100 -8.02 -3.18 7.70
C GLU A 100 -6.68 -2.49 7.43
N ARG A 101 -6.23 -1.65 8.37
CA ARG A 101 -4.93 -0.97 8.25
C ARG A 101 -3.76 -1.93 8.43
N ALA A 102 -3.86 -2.90 9.36
CA ALA A 102 -2.86 -3.96 9.50
C ALA A 102 -2.80 -4.86 8.26
N GLU A 103 -3.96 -5.30 7.79
CA GLU A 103 -4.08 -6.12 6.58
C GLU A 103 -3.50 -5.40 5.37
N HIS A 104 -3.83 -4.12 5.19
CA HIS A 104 -3.24 -3.29 4.13
C HIS A 104 -1.72 -3.23 4.24
N VAL A 105 -1.17 -2.85 5.40
CA VAL A 105 0.27 -2.58 5.52
C VAL A 105 1.11 -3.85 5.33
N TYR A 106 0.72 -4.96 5.97
CA TYR A 106 1.44 -6.23 5.81
C TYR A 106 1.30 -6.78 4.39
N ALA A 107 0.12 -6.71 3.77
CA ALA A 107 -0.08 -7.16 2.40
C ALA A 107 0.64 -6.26 1.39
N GLU A 108 0.70 -4.96 1.60
CA GLU A 108 1.43 -4.02 0.74
C GLU A 108 2.94 -4.27 0.82
N ALA A 109 3.48 -4.46 2.03
CA ALA A 109 4.88 -4.83 2.20
C ALA A 109 5.19 -6.17 1.49
N GLU A 110 4.31 -7.16 1.59
CA GLU A 110 4.46 -8.43 0.86
C GLU A 110 4.41 -8.24 -0.66
N ARG A 111 3.54 -7.37 -1.17
CA ARG A 111 3.49 -7.04 -2.60
C ARG A 111 4.78 -6.41 -3.08
N VAL A 112 5.42 -5.55 -2.29
CA VAL A 112 6.74 -4.97 -2.61
C VAL A 112 7.79 -6.06 -2.75
N TYR A 113 7.89 -6.95 -1.77
CA TYR A 113 8.85 -8.05 -1.85
C TYR A 113 8.54 -9.00 -3.01
N SER A 114 7.28 -9.34 -3.24
CA SER A 114 6.86 -10.20 -4.36
C SER A 114 7.19 -9.56 -5.72
N PHE A 115 6.99 -8.25 -5.86
CA PHE A 115 7.35 -7.50 -7.06
C PHE A 115 8.87 -7.53 -7.28
N TYR A 116 9.64 -7.31 -6.21
CA TYR A 116 11.10 -7.39 -6.24
C TYR A 116 11.60 -8.79 -6.64
N ASP A 117 11.05 -9.84 -6.03
CA ASP A 117 11.43 -11.23 -6.30
C ASP A 117 11.18 -11.59 -7.78
N LEU A 118 10.02 -11.19 -8.33
CA LEU A 118 9.70 -11.36 -9.76
C LEU A 118 10.68 -10.62 -10.68
N CYS A 119 11.07 -9.40 -10.30
CA CYS A 119 12.08 -8.63 -11.02
C CYS A 119 13.47 -9.26 -10.96
N CYS A 120 13.86 -9.86 -9.83
CA CYS A 120 15.17 -10.51 -9.69
C CYS A 120 15.25 -11.84 -10.45
N GLN A 121 14.17 -12.61 -10.49
CA GLN A 121 14.12 -13.92 -11.17
C GLN A 121 14.29 -13.82 -12.69
N SER A 122 14.05 -12.65 -13.28
CA SER A 122 13.93 -12.47 -14.73
C SER A 122 15.19 -11.96 -15.43
N HIS A 123 16.36 -11.89 -14.76
CA HIS A 123 17.61 -11.34 -15.32
C HIS A 123 17.37 -10.01 -16.07
N LEU A 124 16.68 -9.06 -15.42
CA LEU A 124 16.23 -7.79 -16.02
C LEU A 124 17.37 -6.88 -16.47
N GLY A 125 17.93 -7.21 -17.63
CA GLY A 125 18.64 -6.30 -18.54
C GLY A 125 17.96 -6.20 -19.90
N GLY A 126 16.75 -6.75 -20.05
CA GLY A 126 15.99 -6.81 -21.29
C GLY A 126 14.54 -6.30 -21.13
N ASP A 127 13.95 -5.93 -22.26
CA ASP A 127 12.58 -5.43 -22.39
C ASP A 127 11.54 -6.40 -21.78
N VAL A 128 10.96 -6.02 -20.63
CA VAL A 128 9.94 -6.80 -19.89
C VAL A 128 8.72 -7.13 -20.77
N THR A 129 8.53 -6.40 -21.87
CA THR A 129 7.43 -6.62 -22.82
C THR A 129 7.56 -7.87 -23.68
N LYS A 130 8.64 -8.66 -23.54
CA LYS A 130 8.78 -9.95 -24.23
C LYS A 130 8.32 -11.17 -23.42
N ASP A 131 8.11 -11.01 -22.12
CA ASP A 131 7.55 -12.05 -21.25
C ASP A 131 6.17 -11.60 -20.75
N ASP A 132 5.15 -11.97 -21.50
CA ASP A 132 3.74 -11.65 -21.21
C ASP A 132 3.36 -12.10 -19.79
N ARG A 133 3.90 -13.23 -19.32
CA ARG A 133 3.58 -13.78 -18.01
C ARG A 133 4.15 -12.93 -16.88
N LEU A 134 5.41 -12.50 -16.99
CA LEU A 134 6.02 -11.63 -15.97
C LEU A 134 5.26 -10.30 -15.88
N SER A 135 4.96 -9.70 -17.04
CA SER A 135 4.19 -8.45 -17.13
C SER A 135 2.83 -8.58 -16.46
N GLU A 136 2.10 -9.69 -16.69
CA GLU A 136 0.83 -9.99 -16.04
C GLU A 136 0.95 -10.17 -14.52
N GLN A 137 2.01 -10.83 -14.04
CA GLN A 137 2.24 -11.03 -12.61
C GLN A 137 2.52 -9.70 -11.89
N LEU A 138 3.38 -8.86 -12.46
CA LEU A 138 3.67 -7.52 -11.93
C LEU A 138 2.41 -6.64 -11.95
N ALA A 139 1.63 -6.69 -13.04
CA ALA A 139 0.38 -5.97 -13.18
C ALA A 139 -0.66 -6.41 -12.13
N THR A 140 -0.73 -7.71 -11.84
CA THR A 140 -1.59 -8.27 -10.80
C THR A 140 -1.25 -7.68 -9.43
N LEU A 141 0.04 -7.56 -9.10
CA LEU A 141 0.48 -6.95 -7.84
C LEU A 141 0.11 -5.46 -7.77
N MET A 142 0.30 -4.69 -8.85
CA MET A 142 -0.09 -3.27 -8.90
C MET A 142 -1.60 -3.08 -8.70
N ASN A 143 -2.42 -3.89 -9.38
CA ASN A 143 -3.88 -3.81 -9.29
C ASN A 143 -4.38 -4.22 -7.89
N ALA A 144 -3.80 -5.25 -7.29
CA ALA A 144 -4.11 -5.66 -5.92
C ALA A 144 -3.72 -4.57 -4.91
N SER A 145 -2.63 -3.84 -5.15
CA SER A 145 -2.25 -2.69 -4.35
C SER A 145 -3.29 -1.56 -4.46
N GLN A 146 -3.75 -1.19 -5.66
CA GLN A 146 -4.83 -0.20 -5.82
C GLN A 146 -6.08 -0.58 -5.03
N GLN A 147 -6.54 -1.83 -5.16
CA GLN A 147 -7.72 -2.30 -4.44
C GLN A 147 -7.51 -2.19 -2.92
N SER A 148 -6.36 -2.61 -2.42
CA SER A 148 -5.98 -2.49 -1.01
C SER A 148 -5.92 -1.03 -0.54
N CYS A 149 -5.47 -0.09 -1.36
CA CYS A 149 -5.48 1.34 -1.06
C CYS A 149 -6.91 1.90 -0.99
N ALA A 150 -7.79 1.49 -1.91
CA ALA A 150 -9.17 1.96 -1.95
C ALA A 150 -10.03 1.38 -0.82
N GLU A 151 -9.96 0.07 -0.59
CA GLU A 151 -10.88 -0.66 0.30
C GLU A 151 -10.33 -0.77 1.74
N LEU A 152 -9.06 -1.17 1.90
CA LEU A 152 -8.49 -1.45 3.22
C LEU A 152 -7.80 -0.24 3.85
N TYR A 153 -7.17 0.64 3.07
CA TYR A 153 -6.54 1.86 3.60
C TYR A 153 -7.42 3.10 3.46
N GLU A 154 -8.39 3.05 2.56
CA GLU A 154 -9.30 4.16 2.24
C GLU A 154 -8.56 5.46 1.91
N CYS A 155 -7.48 5.34 1.13
CA CYS A 155 -6.70 6.47 0.64
C CYS A 155 -6.86 6.72 -0.86
N SER A 156 -7.82 6.07 -1.53
CA SER A 156 -8.19 6.48 -2.90
C SER A 156 -9.18 7.66 -2.87
N CYS A 157 -9.64 8.06 -4.06
CA CYS A 157 -10.76 8.97 -4.24
C CYS A 157 -11.45 8.69 -5.60
N PRO A 158 -12.69 9.17 -5.82
CA PRO A 158 -13.43 8.91 -7.05
C PRO A 158 -12.66 9.27 -8.33
N GLU A 159 -11.89 10.36 -8.29
CA GLU A 159 -11.04 10.81 -9.39
C GLU A 159 -9.92 9.81 -9.71
N LEU A 160 -9.19 9.35 -8.68
CA LEU A 160 -8.13 8.36 -8.84
C LEU A 160 -8.69 7.01 -9.33
N ASP A 161 -9.81 6.56 -8.77
CA ASP A 161 -10.45 5.30 -9.17
C ASP A 161 -10.90 5.34 -10.63
N GLN A 162 -11.48 6.47 -11.07
CA GLN A 162 -11.84 6.68 -12.46
C GLN A 162 -10.60 6.72 -13.37
N LEU A 163 -9.53 7.42 -12.96
CA LEU A 163 -8.29 7.51 -13.74
C LEU A 163 -7.60 6.15 -13.89
N VAL A 164 -7.57 5.34 -12.83
CA VAL A 164 -7.06 3.95 -12.89
C VAL A 164 -7.91 3.11 -13.85
N LYS A 165 -9.24 3.21 -13.77
CA LYS A 165 -10.15 2.48 -14.66
C LYS A 165 -9.92 2.85 -16.12
N ILE A 166 -9.83 4.14 -16.42
CA ILE A 166 -9.57 4.65 -17.78
C ILE A 166 -8.18 4.25 -18.26
N SER A 167 -7.16 4.31 -17.39
CA SER A 167 -5.80 3.87 -17.73
C SER A 167 -5.81 2.41 -18.19
N LYS A 168 -6.49 1.53 -17.46
CA LYS A 168 -6.60 0.12 -17.84
C LYS A 168 -7.35 -0.07 -19.16
N ALA A 169 -8.48 0.62 -19.34
CA ALA A 169 -9.23 0.59 -20.60
C ALA A 169 -8.42 1.13 -21.80
N SER A 170 -7.44 2.00 -21.54
CA SER A 170 -6.57 2.62 -22.54
C SER A 170 -5.30 1.81 -22.86
N GLY A 171 -5.13 0.62 -22.25
CA GLY A 171 -4.03 -0.30 -22.54
C GLY A 171 -2.98 -0.43 -21.44
N ALA A 172 -3.17 0.15 -20.26
CA ALA A 172 -2.34 -0.18 -19.10
C ALA A 172 -2.64 -1.60 -18.59
N ILE A 173 -1.60 -2.41 -18.40
CA ILE A 173 -1.73 -3.76 -17.84
C ILE A 173 -1.92 -3.71 -16.31
N GLY A 174 -1.25 -2.77 -15.64
CA GLY A 174 -1.43 -2.49 -14.21
C GLY A 174 -1.51 -0.98 -13.96
N SER A 175 -2.36 -0.54 -13.05
CA SER A 175 -2.49 0.87 -12.69
C SER A 175 -2.92 1.05 -11.24
N ARG A 176 -2.32 2.02 -10.55
CA ARG A 176 -2.62 2.35 -9.15
C ARG A 176 -2.32 3.81 -8.85
N LEU A 177 -2.89 4.33 -7.77
CA LEU A 177 -2.48 5.62 -7.19
C LEU A 177 -1.00 5.59 -6.79
N THR A 178 -0.36 6.74 -6.68
CA THR A 178 1.00 6.89 -6.16
C THR A 178 1.12 8.10 -5.25
N GLY A 179 1.98 8.01 -4.25
CA GLY A 179 2.04 8.98 -3.15
C GLY A 179 1.03 8.67 -2.04
N ALA A 180 0.60 9.70 -1.32
CA ALA A 180 -0.24 9.54 -0.13
C ALA A 180 -1.68 9.12 -0.43
N GLY A 181 -2.18 9.41 -1.64
CA GLY A 181 -3.59 9.25 -1.99
C GLY A 181 -4.46 10.46 -1.61
N TRP A 182 -5.78 10.26 -1.56
CA TRP A 182 -6.81 11.30 -1.45
C TRP A 182 -6.68 12.39 -2.52
N GLY A 183 -6.32 11.97 -3.74
CA GLY A 183 -5.95 12.82 -4.87
C GLY A 183 -4.50 12.58 -5.30
N GLY A 184 -3.98 13.45 -6.17
CA GLY A 184 -2.62 13.35 -6.69
C GLY A 184 -2.53 12.53 -7.98
N CYS A 185 -1.54 11.65 -8.06
CA CYS A 185 -1.16 10.98 -9.31
C CYS A 185 -1.47 9.47 -9.30
N THR A 186 -1.54 8.90 -10.49
CA THR A 186 -1.51 7.45 -10.72
C THR A 186 -0.23 7.05 -11.45
N VAL A 187 0.24 5.83 -11.23
CA VAL A 187 1.29 5.18 -12.02
C VAL A 187 0.69 3.99 -12.76
N SER A 188 0.96 3.92 -14.07
CA SER A 188 0.39 2.92 -14.98
C SER A 188 1.52 2.24 -15.75
N MET A 189 1.53 0.92 -15.73
CA MET A 189 2.43 0.09 -16.51
C MET A 189 1.78 -0.17 -17.87
N VAL A 190 2.43 0.31 -18.93
CA VAL A 190 1.90 0.32 -20.30
C VAL A 190 2.95 -0.29 -21.23
N PRO A 191 2.60 -1.24 -22.13
CA PRO A 191 3.51 -1.71 -23.16
C PRO A 191 4.05 -0.53 -23.98
N LYS A 192 5.35 -0.48 -24.22
CA LYS A 192 6.02 0.67 -24.86
C LYS A 192 5.38 1.07 -26.19
N MET A 193 4.98 0.08 -27.00
CA MET A 193 4.34 0.31 -28.31
C MET A 193 2.95 0.95 -28.22
N LEU A 194 2.31 0.96 -27.03
CA LEU A 194 0.98 1.52 -26.80
C LEU A 194 1.02 2.88 -26.12
N SER A 195 2.19 3.44 -25.79
CA SER A 195 2.30 4.64 -24.94
C SER A 195 1.62 5.86 -25.54
N GLU A 196 1.77 6.11 -26.85
CA GLU A 196 1.15 7.26 -27.52
C GLU A 196 -0.38 7.14 -27.51
N LYS A 197 -0.91 6.00 -27.98
CA LYS A 197 -2.34 5.69 -27.97
C LYS A 197 -2.95 5.74 -26.56
N PHE A 198 -2.19 5.30 -25.57
CA PHE A 198 -2.58 5.37 -24.16
C PHE A 198 -2.77 6.83 -23.72
N ILE A 199 -1.80 7.71 -24.00
CA ILE A 199 -1.88 9.14 -23.64
C ILE A 199 -3.09 9.80 -24.32
N GLU A 200 -3.26 9.58 -25.62
CA GLU A 200 -4.40 10.11 -26.38
C GLU A 200 -5.74 9.68 -25.77
N SER A 201 -5.86 8.40 -25.43
CA SER A 201 -7.10 7.86 -24.85
C SER A 201 -7.34 8.41 -23.45
N VAL A 202 -6.33 8.52 -22.59
CA VAL A 202 -6.50 9.10 -21.25
C VAL A 202 -6.86 10.59 -21.32
N CYS A 203 -6.24 11.36 -22.21
CA CYS A 203 -6.61 12.75 -22.48
C CYS A 203 -8.10 12.87 -22.83
N ARG A 204 -8.55 12.08 -23.81
CA ARG A 204 -9.93 12.09 -24.30
C ARG A 204 -10.95 11.62 -23.26
N GLU A 205 -10.66 10.54 -22.54
CA GLU A 205 -11.65 9.89 -21.67
C GLU A 205 -11.68 10.50 -20.25
N TYR A 206 -10.57 11.05 -19.76
CA TYR A 206 -10.48 11.57 -18.39
C TYR A 206 -10.43 13.10 -18.31
N TYR A 207 -9.56 13.74 -19.10
CA TYR A 207 -9.26 15.17 -18.96
C TYR A 207 -10.19 16.08 -19.78
N GLU A 208 -10.49 15.72 -21.03
CA GLU A 208 -11.40 16.51 -21.89
C GLU A 208 -12.81 16.69 -21.31
N PRO A 209 -13.47 15.66 -20.73
CA PRO A 209 -14.79 15.81 -20.11
C PRO A 209 -14.78 16.72 -18.88
N ARG A 210 -13.60 17.00 -18.32
CA ARG A 210 -13.37 17.93 -17.21
C ARG A 210 -12.96 19.33 -17.68
N GLY A 211 -12.97 19.58 -18.99
CA GLY A 211 -12.60 20.86 -19.59
C GLY A 211 -11.10 21.14 -19.61
N ILE A 212 -10.26 20.14 -19.33
CA ILE A 212 -8.80 20.30 -19.30
C ILE A 212 -8.24 20.01 -20.69
N LYS A 213 -7.73 21.05 -21.36
CA LYS A 213 -7.08 20.96 -22.67
C LYS A 213 -5.57 20.74 -22.51
N ASN A 214 -4.95 20.13 -23.52
CA ASN A 214 -3.50 19.91 -23.59
C ASN A 214 -2.91 19.15 -22.38
N ALA A 215 -3.68 18.22 -21.80
CA ALA A 215 -3.21 17.42 -20.67
C ALA A 215 -1.93 16.61 -20.96
N SER A 216 -1.70 16.24 -22.23
CA SER A 216 -0.50 15.56 -22.70
C SER A 216 0.79 16.39 -22.56
N GLU A 217 0.69 17.72 -22.40
CA GLU A 217 1.87 18.60 -22.27
C GLU A 217 2.37 18.72 -20.82
N SER A 218 1.53 18.44 -19.81
CA SER A 218 1.84 18.76 -18.41
C SER A 218 1.32 17.79 -17.36
N LEU A 219 0.30 16.98 -17.67
CA LEU A 219 -0.39 16.12 -16.68
C LEU A 219 -0.15 14.63 -16.91
N ILE A 220 0.29 14.24 -18.10
CA ILE A 220 0.60 12.87 -18.46
C ILE A 220 1.98 12.84 -19.11
N PHE A 221 2.86 11.96 -18.64
CA PHE A 221 4.19 11.78 -19.21
C PHE A 221 4.64 10.33 -19.07
N VAL A 222 5.52 9.89 -19.98
CA VAL A 222 6.21 8.61 -19.89
C VAL A 222 7.49 8.83 -19.11
N SER A 223 7.79 7.93 -18.17
CA SER A 223 9.00 8.01 -17.34
C SER A 223 9.81 6.71 -17.45
N GLN A 224 11.12 6.87 -17.33
CA GLN A 224 12.08 5.79 -17.11
C GLN A 224 12.86 6.11 -15.82
N PRO A 225 13.42 5.11 -15.12
CA PRO A 225 14.24 5.36 -13.93
C PRO A 225 15.36 6.37 -14.24
N GLY A 226 15.28 7.54 -13.59
CA GLY A 226 16.26 8.62 -13.76
C GLY A 226 17.45 8.51 -12.81
N HIS A 227 18.43 9.39 -13.01
CA HIS A 227 19.57 9.50 -12.09
C HIS A 227 19.13 10.08 -10.73
N PRO A 228 19.74 9.64 -9.61
CA PRO A 228 19.52 10.24 -8.30
C PRO A 228 20.11 11.67 -8.25
N ALA A 229 19.88 12.38 -7.13
CA ALA A 229 20.48 13.68 -6.89
C ALA A 229 22.02 13.66 -7.06
N GLY A 230 22.57 14.67 -7.71
CA GLY A 230 23.99 14.75 -8.03
C GLY A 230 24.48 16.19 -8.20
N LEU A 231 25.80 16.35 -8.17
CA LEU A 231 26.47 17.64 -8.40
C LEU A 231 26.69 17.83 -9.90
N MET A 232 26.26 18.97 -10.43
CA MET A 232 26.59 19.39 -11.80
C MET A 232 27.75 20.38 -11.74
N PHE A 233 28.89 19.99 -12.32
CA PHE A 233 30.03 20.90 -12.50
C PHE A 233 29.92 21.54 -13.87
N LEU A 234 29.81 22.87 -13.91
CA LEU A 234 29.89 23.64 -15.15
C LEU A 234 31.36 23.78 -15.51
N GLN A 235 31.73 23.35 -16.72
CA GLN A 235 33.06 23.56 -17.31
C GLN A 235 33.15 24.93 -17.96
#